data_AF-A0A101AUG0-F1
#
_entry.id   AF-A0A101AUG0-F1
#
_cell.length_a   1.000
_cell.length_b   1.000
_cell.length_c   1.000
_cell.angle_alpha   90.00
_cell.angle_beta   90.00
_cell.angle_gamma   90.00
#
_symmetry.space_group_name_H-M   'P 1'
#
loop_
_entity.id
_entity.type
_entity.pdbx_description
1 polymer ?
#
loop_
_entity_poly.entity_id
_entity_poly.type
_entity_poly.pdbx_seq_one_letter_code
_entity_poly.pdbx_strand_id
1 'polypeptide(L)'
;MSLVLDNALRESGDDSFELPQRTRFNGPVASHRLRRSLALYVTVAVLGGLPAILGSALPWQALGLGVVLPGGGFLVLRWWAVLGIALTTVLFAVAFLLWFATGNVPAPVFIWLGAAFVAAGIAVGHPQPASPYGPLLAALAIVAVIAALMVLRRFSAVRRARRVRAERAAYLPAELQALDRRLEPEVTGPRELDDTQIGHLRWLLALGLRPVDSFDGFDVIEQFHPAVGIAL
;
A
#
# COMPACT_ATOMS: atom_id res chain seq x y z
N MET A 1 -11.20 30.04 18.54
CA MET A 1 -10.03 30.50 17.76
C MET A 1 -8.70 30.17 18.46
N SER A 2 -8.65 30.01 19.80
CA SER A 2 -7.45 29.60 20.53
C SER A 2 -6.99 28.16 20.25
N LEU A 3 -7.89 27.18 20.16
CA LEU A 3 -7.54 25.77 19.89
C LEU A 3 -6.83 25.51 18.55
N VAL A 4 -7.01 26.39 17.56
CA VAL A 4 -6.36 26.26 16.25
C VAL A 4 -4.97 26.89 16.28
N LEU A 5 -4.81 28.00 17.01
CA LEU A 5 -3.52 28.64 17.28
C LEU A 5 -2.64 27.76 18.17
N ASP A 6 -3.20 27.10 19.19
CA ASP A 6 -2.47 26.16 20.05
C ASP A 6 -1.96 24.92 19.31
N ASN A 7 -2.69 24.46 18.28
CA ASN A 7 -2.22 23.37 17.43
C ASN A 7 -1.18 23.83 16.40
N ALA A 8 -1.32 25.04 15.86
CA ALA A 8 -0.37 25.59 14.90
C ALA A 8 0.99 25.91 15.55
N LEU A 9 1.00 26.40 16.79
CA LEU A 9 2.21 26.61 17.60
C LEU A 9 2.88 25.31 18.06
N ARG A 10 2.13 24.20 18.18
CA ARG A 10 2.71 22.87 18.43
C ARG A 10 3.33 22.24 17.19
N GLU A 11 2.90 22.62 15.99
CA GLU A 11 3.51 22.17 14.73
C GLU A 11 4.75 22.99 14.35
N SER A 12 5.00 24.15 14.98
CA SER A 12 6.10 25.07 14.61
C SER A 12 7.49 24.68 15.13
N GLY A 13 7.65 23.54 15.80
CA GLY A 13 8.97 23.01 16.10
C GLY A 13 9.76 23.74 17.20
N ASP A 14 9.11 24.54 18.04
CA ASP A 14 9.70 24.94 19.32
C ASP A 14 9.70 23.71 20.26
N ASP A 15 10.86 23.07 20.38
CA ASP A 15 11.32 22.17 21.46
C ASP A 15 10.27 21.31 22.20
N SER A 16 9.29 20.76 21.48
CA SER A 16 8.41 19.75 22.05
C SER A 16 9.05 18.37 21.84
N PHE A 17 9.59 17.79 22.91
CA PHE A 17 9.97 16.37 22.96
C PHE A 17 8.74 15.42 22.87
N GLU A 18 7.56 15.98 22.61
CA GLU A 18 6.32 15.23 22.44
C GLU A 18 6.28 14.58 21.05
N LEU A 19 6.17 13.26 21.03
CA LEU A 19 5.96 12.52 19.78
C LEU A 19 4.74 13.08 19.04
N PRO A 20 4.79 13.35 17.72
CA PRO A 20 3.70 13.96 16.99
C PRO A 20 2.40 13.15 17.09
N GLN A 21 1.30 13.83 17.42
CA GLN A 21 -0.02 13.21 17.51
C GLN A 21 -0.63 13.01 16.12
N ARG A 22 -0.46 11.82 15.53
CA ARG A 22 -1.20 11.44 14.33
C ARG A 22 -2.69 11.22 14.65
N THR A 23 -3.52 12.19 14.30
CA THR A 23 -5.00 12.10 14.42
C THR A 23 -5.61 11.21 13.34
N ARG A 24 -4.92 11.03 12.21
CA ARG A 24 -5.35 10.21 11.07
C ARG A 24 -4.30 9.16 10.72
N PHE A 25 -4.76 7.99 10.28
CA PHE A 25 -3.88 6.89 9.88
C PHE A 25 -3.10 7.21 8.60
N ASN A 26 -3.77 7.85 7.63
CA ASN A 26 -3.19 8.26 6.36
C ASN A 26 -3.16 9.79 6.30
N GLY A 27 -2.11 10.33 5.66
CA GLY A 27 -2.07 11.74 5.29
C GLY A 27 -3.19 12.13 4.32
N PRO A 28 -3.46 13.43 4.14
CA PRO A 28 -4.55 13.92 3.28
C PRO A 28 -4.41 13.44 1.83
N VAL A 29 -3.18 13.48 1.27
CA VAL A 29 -2.89 13.03 -0.10
C VAL A 29 -3.12 11.52 -0.25
N ALA A 30 -2.56 10.71 0.66
CA ALA A 30 -2.75 9.26 0.64
C ALA A 30 -4.24 8.88 0.76
N SER A 31 -4.99 9.57 1.61
CA SER A 31 -6.44 9.35 1.76
C SER A 31 -7.23 9.72 0.51
N HIS A 32 -6.84 10.78 -0.21
CA HIS A 32 -7.48 11.15 -1.47
C HIS A 32 -7.18 10.10 -2.57
N ARG A 33 -5.93 9.65 -2.69
CA ARG A 33 -5.53 8.60 -3.64
C ARG A 33 -6.25 7.28 -3.37
N LEU A 34 -6.29 6.82 -2.12
CA LEU A 34 -7.00 5.59 -1.74
C LEU A 34 -8.50 5.67 -2.02
N ARG A 35 -9.16 6.81 -1.75
CA ARG A 35 -10.58 6.99 -2.07
C ARG A 35 -10.84 6.95 -3.57
N ARG A 36 -10.00 7.60 -4.37
CA ARG A 36 -10.10 7.56 -5.84
C ARG A 36 -9.91 6.14 -6.37
N SER A 37 -8.89 5.42 -5.91
CA SER A 37 -8.65 4.03 -6.29
C SER A 37 -9.80 3.12 -5.87
N LEU A 38 -10.34 3.30 -4.66
CA LEU A 38 -11.49 2.56 -4.18
C LEU A 38 -12.74 2.83 -5.03
N ALA A 39 -13.02 4.10 -5.38
CA ALA A 39 -14.15 4.45 -6.23
C ALA A 39 -14.04 3.81 -7.62
N LEU A 40 -12.84 3.81 -8.22
CA LEU A 40 -12.58 3.13 -9.48
C LEU A 40 -12.83 1.63 -9.36
N TYR A 41 -12.28 0.99 -8.31
CA TYR A 41 -12.45 -0.44 -8.08
C TYR A 41 -13.91 -0.81 -7.83
N VAL A 42 -14.66 -0.03 -7.05
CA VAL A 42 -16.11 -0.23 -6.84
C VAL A 42 -16.87 -0.11 -8.16
N THR A 43 -16.52 0.86 -9.00
CA THR A 43 -17.15 1.02 -10.31
C THR A 43 -16.90 -0.20 -11.19
N VAL A 44 -15.64 -0.66 -11.28
CA VAL A 44 -15.27 -1.88 -12.01
C VAL A 44 -15.97 -3.11 -11.45
N ALA A 45 -16.06 -3.24 -10.12
CA ALA A 45 -16.72 -4.37 -9.49
C ALA A 45 -18.24 -4.38 -9.75
N VAL A 46 -18.90 -3.23 -9.72
CA VAL A 46 -20.32 -3.10 -10.08
C VAL A 46 -20.52 -3.50 -11.54
N LEU A 47 -19.72 -2.95 -12.47
CA LEU A 47 -19.80 -3.29 -13.89
C LEU A 47 -19.52 -4.77 -14.16
N GLY A 48 -18.52 -5.35 -13.50
CA GLY A 48 -18.21 -6.79 -13.58
C GLY A 48 -19.29 -7.67 -12.97
N GLY A 49 -20.04 -7.18 -11.98
CA GLY A 49 -21.18 -7.91 -11.40
C GLY A 49 -22.44 -7.89 -12.26
N LEU A 50 -22.59 -6.91 -13.17
CA LEU A 50 -23.81 -6.74 -13.98
C LEU A 50 -24.21 -8.00 -14.78
N PRO A 51 -23.31 -8.72 -15.47
CA PRO A 51 -23.70 -9.92 -16.19
C PRO A 51 -24.34 -11.00 -15.30
N ALA A 52 -23.86 -11.14 -14.05
CA ALA A 52 -24.44 -12.07 -13.09
C ALA A 52 -25.79 -11.58 -12.55
N ILE A 53 -25.94 -10.27 -12.29
CA ILE A 53 -27.20 -9.67 -11.83
C ILE A 53 -28.29 -9.77 -12.91
N LEU A 54 -27.92 -9.52 -14.16
CA LEU A 54 -28.84 -9.53 -15.31
C LEU A 54 -29.10 -10.94 -15.87
N GLY A 55 -28.53 -11.99 -15.28
CA GLY A 55 -28.72 -13.37 -15.75
C GLY A 55 -28.19 -13.61 -17.16
N SER A 56 -27.09 -12.96 -17.54
CA SER A 56 -26.46 -13.10 -18.86
C SER A 56 -25.94 -14.53 -19.12
N ALA A 57 -25.48 -14.82 -20.34
CA ALA A 57 -24.87 -16.11 -20.63
C ALA A 57 -23.66 -16.40 -19.71
N LEU A 58 -23.45 -17.68 -19.39
CA LEU A 58 -22.45 -18.13 -18.42
C LEU A 58 -21.02 -17.60 -18.67
N PRO A 59 -20.51 -17.49 -19.92
CA PRO A 59 -19.20 -16.89 -20.18
C PRO A 59 -19.10 -15.43 -19.76
N TRP A 60 -20.17 -14.65 -19.92
CA TRP A 60 -20.21 -13.25 -19.50
C TRP A 60 -20.24 -13.10 -17.98
N GLN A 61 -20.94 -14.00 -17.29
CA GLN A 61 -20.91 -14.06 -15.83
C GLN A 61 -19.50 -14.40 -15.32
N ALA A 62 -18.86 -15.41 -15.92
CA ALA A 62 -17.50 -15.81 -15.58
C ALA A 62 -16.49 -14.68 -15.81
N LEU A 63 -16.56 -14.01 -16.97
CA LEU A 63 -15.70 -12.87 -17.27
C LEU A 63 -15.90 -11.75 -16.25
N GLY A 64 -17.16 -11.38 -16.00
CA GLY A 64 -17.52 -10.33 -15.07
C GLY A 64 -17.05 -10.60 -13.63
N LEU A 65 -17.29 -11.81 -13.11
CA LEU A 65 -16.82 -12.21 -11.78
C LEU A 65 -15.29 -12.29 -11.70
N GLY A 66 -14.62 -12.67 -12.78
CA GLY A 66 -13.16 -12.65 -12.87
C GLY A 66 -12.56 -11.25 -12.86
N VAL A 67 -13.30 -10.24 -13.35
CA VAL A 67 -12.93 -8.82 -13.23
C VAL A 67 -13.12 -8.30 -11.80
N VAL A 68 -14.12 -8.79 -11.06
CA VAL A 68 -14.34 -8.38 -9.67
C VAL A 68 -13.20 -8.85 -8.76
N LEU A 69 -12.81 -10.13 -8.87
CA LEU A 69 -11.76 -10.70 -8.03
C LEU A 69 -10.88 -11.67 -8.83
N PRO A 70 -9.56 -11.72 -8.57
CA PRO A 70 -8.64 -12.61 -9.28
C PRO A 70 -9.05 -14.06 -9.08
N GLY A 71 -9.43 -14.73 -10.18
CA GLY A 71 -9.93 -16.11 -10.18
C GLY A 71 -11.45 -16.24 -9.94
N GLY A 72 -12.19 -15.14 -9.75
CA GLY A 72 -13.63 -15.18 -9.47
C GLY A 72 -14.48 -15.78 -10.57
N GLY A 73 -14.01 -15.72 -11.82
CA GLY A 73 -14.69 -16.33 -12.95
C GLY A 73 -14.88 -17.83 -12.80
N PHE A 74 -13.98 -18.52 -12.09
CA PHE A 74 -14.09 -19.96 -11.85
C PHE A 74 -15.23 -20.33 -10.90
N LEU A 75 -15.82 -19.38 -10.17
CA LEU A 75 -16.97 -19.64 -9.28
C LEU A 75 -18.20 -20.20 -10.03
N VAL A 76 -18.31 -19.95 -11.33
CA VAL A 76 -19.39 -20.52 -12.14
C VAL A 76 -19.22 -22.02 -12.41
N LEU A 77 -17.99 -22.55 -12.26
CA LEU A 77 -17.61 -23.92 -12.62
C LEU A 77 -17.73 -24.92 -11.44
N ARG A 78 -18.49 -24.57 -10.39
CA ARG A 78 -18.81 -25.43 -9.23
C ARG A 78 -17.55 -25.98 -8.55
N TRP A 79 -17.28 -27.29 -8.65
CA TRP A 79 -16.17 -27.92 -7.93
C TRP A 79 -14.79 -27.47 -8.45
N TRP A 80 -14.69 -27.15 -9.75
CA TRP A 80 -13.48 -26.59 -10.36
C TRP A 80 -13.16 -25.17 -9.88
N ALA A 81 -14.11 -24.51 -9.20
CA ALA A 81 -13.91 -23.17 -8.67
C ALA A 81 -12.70 -23.09 -7.73
N VAL A 82 -12.57 -24.06 -6.82
CA VAL A 82 -11.50 -24.08 -5.83
C VAL A 82 -10.14 -24.19 -6.51
N LEU A 83 -10.01 -25.10 -7.48
CA LEU A 83 -8.75 -25.31 -8.20
C LEU A 83 -8.39 -24.09 -9.06
N GLY A 84 -9.37 -23.53 -9.79
CA GLY A 84 -9.15 -22.34 -10.63
C GLY A 84 -8.76 -21.11 -9.82
N ILE A 85 -9.42 -20.87 -8.69
CA ILE A 85 -9.09 -19.77 -7.76
C ILE A 85 -7.71 -19.99 -7.14
N ALA A 86 -7.41 -21.21 -6.67
CA ALA A 86 -6.12 -21.53 -6.06
C ALA A 86 -4.97 -21.33 -7.06
N LEU A 87 -5.09 -21.87 -8.27
CA LEU A 87 -4.10 -21.71 -9.34
C LEU A 87 -3.93 -20.23 -9.71
N THR A 88 -5.03 -19.50 -9.90
CA THR A 88 -4.95 -18.06 -10.21
C THR A 88 -4.27 -17.29 -9.09
N THR A 89 -4.56 -17.62 -7.82
CA THR A 89 -3.94 -16.96 -6.66
C THR A 89 -2.43 -17.21 -6.63
N VAL A 90 -1.99 -18.44 -6.88
CA VAL A 90 -0.55 -18.79 -6.93
C VAL A 90 0.13 -18.06 -8.08
N LEU A 91 -0.44 -18.09 -9.29
CA LEU A 91 0.12 -17.39 -10.45
C LEU A 91 0.17 -15.88 -10.24
N PHE A 92 -0.86 -15.31 -9.59
CA PHE A 92 -0.91 -13.89 -9.28
C PHE A 92 0.15 -13.52 -8.24
N ALA A 93 0.38 -14.35 -7.22
CA ALA A 93 1.47 -14.16 -6.26
C ALA A 93 2.84 -14.22 -6.93
N VAL A 94 3.07 -15.18 -7.83
CA VAL A 94 4.29 -15.28 -8.65
C VAL A 94 4.46 -14.05 -9.53
N ALA A 95 3.38 -13.56 -10.16
CA ALA A 95 3.42 -12.34 -10.97
C ALA A 95 3.77 -11.10 -10.14
N PHE A 96 3.30 -11.02 -8.89
CA PHE A 96 3.70 -9.96 -7.96
C PHE A 96 5.18 -10.03 -7.60
N LEU A 97 5.71 -11.23 -7.35
CA LEU A 97 7.14 -11.44 -7.09
C LEU A 97 7.99 -11.06 -8.30
N LEU A 98 7.58 -11.48 -9.50
CA LEU A 98 8.27 -11.13 -10.75
C LEU A 98 8.20 -9.64 -11.03
N TRP A 99 7.04 -8.99 -10.82
CA TRP A 99 6.91 -7.55 -10.94
C TRP A 99 7.91 -6.83 -10.04
N PHE A 100 8.01 -7.25 -8.77
CA PHE A 100 8.97 -6.67 -7.85
C PHE A 100 10.43 -6.90 -8.28
N ALA A 101 10.75 -8.10 -8.77
CA ALA A 101 12.12 -8.47 -9.16
C ALA A 101 12.57 -7.84 -10.50
N THR A 102 11.66 -7.61 -11.43
CA THR A 102 12.00 -7.23 -12.82
C THR A 102 11.46 -5.86 -13.23
N GLY A 103 10.66 -5.22 -12.38
CA GLY A 103 9.92 -4.00 -12.74
C GLY A 103 8.78 -4.24 -13.74
N ASN A 104 8.39 -5.50 -14.02
CA ASN A 104 7.33 -5.83 -14.98
C ASN A 104 5.92 -5.52 -14.44
N VAL A 105 5.55 -4.23 -14.44
CA VAL A 105 4.26 -3.71 -13.96
C VAL A 105 3.03 -4.42 -14.53
N PRO A 106 2.96 -4.80 -15.83
CA PRO A 106 1.73 -5.40 -16.35
C PRO A 106 1.51 -6.87 -15.99
N ALA A 107 2.51 -7.59 -15.43
CA ALA A 107 2.39 -9.03 -15.18
C ALA A 107 1.19 -9.42 -14.28
N PRO A 108 0.94 -8.76 -13.13
CA PRO A 108 -0.24 -9.07 -12.31
C PRO A 108 -1.56 -8.81 -13.06
N VAL A 109 -1.61 -7.75 -13.88
CA VAL A 109 -2.81 -7.39 -14.65
C VAL A 109 -3.12 -8.47 -15.70
N PHE A 110 -2.10 -8.98 -16.40
CA PHE A 110 -2.28 -10.05 -17.37
C PHE A 110 -2.71 -11.36 -16.73
N ILE A 111 -2.14 -11.74 -15.58
CA ILE A 111 -2.59 -12.95 -14.88
C ILE A 111 -4.03 -12.80 -14.38
N TRP A 112 -4.40 -11.64 -13.85
CA TRP A 112 -5.76 -11.39 -13.39
C TRP A 112 -6.77 -11.45 -14.53
N LEU A 113 -6.59 -10.65 -15.57
CA LEU A 113 -7.54 -10.59 -16.69
C LEU A 113 -7.48 -11.87 -17.53
N GLY A 114 -6.29 -12.45 -17.72
CA GLY A 114 -6.11 -13.72 -18.40
C GLY A 114 -6.89 -14.85 -17.72
N ALA A 115 -6.84 -14.93 -16.39
CA ALA A 115 -7.65 -15.90 -15.64
C ALA A 115 -9.16 -15.70 -15.84
N ALA A 116 -9.63 -14.44 -15.94
CA ALA A 116 -11.02 -14.14 -16.24
C ALA A 116 -11.43 -14.62 -17.65
N PHE A 117 -10.60 -14.39 -18.66
CA PHE A 117 -10.83 -14.89 -20.01
C PHE A 117 -10.78 -16.42 -20.11
N VAL A 118 -9.84 -17.06 -19.44
CA VAL A 118 -9.76 -18.53 -19.37
C VAL A 118 -11.02 -19.11 -18.73
N ALA A 119 -11.47 -18.56 -17.60
CA ALA A 119 -12.70 -19.00 -16.96
C ALA A 119 -13.92 -18.82 -17.88
N ALA A 120 -14.01 -17.70 -18.59
CA ALA A 120 -15.08 -17.45 -19.55
C ALA A 120 -15.07 -18.43 -20.72
N GLY A 121 -13.88 -18.73 -21.27
CA GLY A 121 -13.70 -19.72 -22.34
C GLY A 121 -14.11 -21.13 -21.92
N ILE A 122 -13.74 -21.55 -20.71
CA ILE A 122 -14.16 -22.85 -20.16
C ILE A 122 -15.67 -22.87 -19.94
N ALA A 123 -16.29 -21.76 -19.52
CA ALA A 123 -17.73 -21.69 -19.28
C ALA A 123 -18.58 -21.82 -20.56
N VAL A 124 -17.99 -21.71 -21.75
CA VAL A 124 -18.70 -21.93 -23.02
C VAL A 124 -19.20 -23.37 -23.06
N GLY A 125 -20.50 -23.54 -23.33
CA GLY A 125 -21.14 -24.86 -23.41
C GLY A 125 -21.43 -25.53 -22.07
N HIS A 126 -21.04 -24.95 -20.94
CA HIS A 126 -21.41 -25.46 -19.62
C HIS A 126 -22.85 -25.08 -19.25
N PRO A 127 -23.57 -25.95 -18.53
CA PRO A 127 -24.92 -25.64 -18.05
C PRO A 127 -24.87 -24.51 -17.01
N GLN A 128 -25.92 -23.69 -17.00
CA GLN A 128 -26.10 -22.67 -15.96
C GLN A 128 -26.13 -23.33 -14.56
N PRO A 129 -25.56 -22.69 -13.53
CA PRO A 129 -25.63 -23.19 -12.17
C PRO A 129 -27.08 -23.26 -11.67
N ALA A 130 -27.37 -24.23 -10.80
CA ALA A 130 -28.71 -24.44 -10.25
C ALA A 130 -29.26 -23.22 -9.49
N SER A 131 -28.37 -22.40 -8.92
CA SER A 131 -28.72 -21.09 -8.36
C SER A 131 -28.11 -19.99 -9.24
N PRO A 132 -28.93 -19.12 -9.87
CA PRO A 132 -28.43 -18.09 -10.78
C PRO A 132 -27.54 -17.06 -10.05
N TYR A 133 -27.79 -16.81 -8.76
CA TYR A 133 -27.03 -15.85 -7.96
C TYR A 133 -25.94 -16.49 -7.10
N GLY A 134 -25.81 -17.82 -7.09
CA GLY A 134 -24.85 -18.55 -6.26
C GLY A 134 -23.40 -18.06 -6.44
N PRO A 135 -22.87 -17.99 -7.67
CA PRO A 135 -21.52 -17.50 -7.93
C PRO A 135 -21.31 -16.04 -7.48
N LEU A 136 -22.31 -15.17 -7.69
CA LEU A 136 -22.25 -13.77 -7.27
C LEU A 136 -22.19 -13.64 -5.74
N LEU A 137 -23.05 -14.37 -5.02
CA LEU A 137 -23.05 -14.38 -3.56
C LEU A 137 -21.74 -14.92 -2.99
N ALA A 138 -21.16 -15.95 -3.60
CA ALA A 138 -19.85 -16.47 -3.23
C ALA A 138 -18.74 -15.43 -3.44
N ALA A 139 -18.75 -14.73 -4.58
CA ALA A 139 -17.80 -13.64 -4.85
C ALA A 139 -17.91 -12.51 -3.82
N LEU A 140 -19.14 -12.06 -3.53
CA LEU A 140 -19.40 -11.03 -2.52
C LEU A 140 -18.97 -11.48 -1.11
N ALA A 141 -19.21 -12.74 -0.75
CA ALA A 141 -18.77 -13.30 0.52
C ALA A 141 -17.24 -13.30 0.64
N ILE A 142 -16.51 -13.72 -0.41
CA ILE A 142 -15.04 -13.67 -0.44
C ILE A 142 -14.54 -12.23 -0.25
N VAL A 143 -15.11 -11.28 -1.01
CA VAL A 143 -14.74 -9.85 -0.90
C VAL A 143 -15.02 -9.31 0.50
N ALA A 144 -16.18 -9.65 1.10
CA ALA A 144 -16.54 -9.23 2.44
C ALA A 144 -15.59 -9.78 3.50
N VAL A 145 -15.21 -11.07 3.41
CA VAL A 145 -14.23 -11.69 4.33
C VAL A 145 -12.87 -11.01 4.20
N ILE A 146 -12.38 -10.77 2.99
CA ILE A 146 -11.10 -10.07 2.77
C ILE A 146 -11.15 -8.65 3.35
N ALA A 147 -12.22 -7.89 3.08
CA ALA A 147 -12.41 -6.55 3.62
C ALA A 147 -12.44 -6.54 5.16
N ALA A 148 -13.16 -7.48 5.77
CA ALA A 148 -13.20 -7.64 7.23
C ALA A 148 -11.82 -7.93 7.81
N LEU A 149 -11.05 -8.86 7.21
CA LEU A 149 -9.68 -9.17 7.63
C LEU A 149 -8.76 -7.93 7.51
N MET A 150 -8.87 -7.16 6.44
CA MET A 150 -8.09 -5.92 6.26
C MET A 150 -8.43 -4.90 7.36
N VAL A 151 -9.71 -4.71 7.67
CA VAL A 151 -10.17 -3.81 8.73
C VAL A 151 -9.67 -4.28 10.10
N LEU A 152 -9.75 -5.57 10.41
CA LEU A 152 -9.24 -6.14 11.66
C LEU A 152 -7.73 -5.96 11.80
N ARG A 153 -6.95 -6.29 10.76
CA ARG A 153 -5.50 -6.08 10.75
C ARG A 153 -5.14 -4.61 10.95
N ARG A 154 -5.90 -3.71 10.34
CA ARG A 154 -5.71 -2.26 10.52
C ARG A 154 -5.97 -1.83 11.96
N PHE A 155 -7.06 -2.29 12.59
CA PHE A 155 -7.33 -1.99 13.99
C PHE A 155 -6.22 -2.51 14.91
N SER A 156 -5.75 -3.74 14.69
CA SER A 156 -4.63 -4.32 15.44
C SER A 156 -3.34 -3.53 15.26
N ALA A 157 -3.02 -3.10 14.05
CA ALA A 157 -1.86 -2.26 13.77
C ALA A 157 -1.93 -0.91 14.50
N VAL A 158 -3.11 -0.27 14.52
CA VAL A 158 -3.32 0.99 15.26
C VAL A 158 -3.14 0.78 16.76
N ARG A 159 -3.69 -0.30 17.33
CA ARG A 159 -3.52 -0.64 18.75
C ARG A 159 -2.04 -0.87 19.08
N ARG A 160 -1.31 -1.62 18.24
CA ARG A 160 0.12 -1.86 18.40
C ARG A 160 0.91 -0.56 18.34
N ALA A 161 0.63 0.31 17.37
CA ALA A 161 1.29 1.61 17.24
C ALA A 161 1.05 2.51 18.46
N ARG A 162 -0.18 2.51 19.02
CA ARG A 162 -0.49 3.24 20.25
C ARG A 162 0.27 2.68 21.46
N ARG A 163 0.37 1.35 21.60
CA ARG A 163 1.12 0.71 22.68
C ARG A 163 2.61 1.06 22.61
N VAL A 164 3.24 0.85 21.45
CA VAL A 164 4.66 1.19 21.23
C VAL A 164 4.91 2.69 21.47
N ARG A 165 3.98 3.56 21.09
CA ARG A 165 4.08 4.99 21.39
C ARG A 165 4.01 5.29 22.89
N ALA A 166 3.09 4.66 23.61
CA ALA A 166 2.96 4.84 25.06
C ALA A 166 4.23 4.36 25.80
N GLU A 167 4.80 3.23 25.37
CA GLU A 167 6.09 2.73 25.85
C GLU A 167 7.20 3.77 25.60
N ARG A 168 7.32 4.28 24.37
CA ARG A 168 8.30 5.32 24.02
C ARG A 168 8.13 6.60 24.81
N ALA A 169 6.91 7.07 24.96
CA ALA A 169 6.60 8.29 25.72
C ALA A 169 7.03 8.18 27.20
N ALA A 170 7.11 6.97 27.76
CA ALA A 170 7.52 6.77 29.15
C ALA A 170 9.03 6.93 29.37
N TYR A 171 9.88 6.47 28.44
CA TYR A 171 11.35 6.48 28.62
C TYR A 171 12.07 7.57 27.84
N LEU A 172 11.50 8.05 26.73
CA LEU A 172 12.16 9.00 25.83
C LEU A 172 12.58 10.31 26.53
N PRO A 173 11.78 10.91 27.43
CA PRO A 173 12.23 12.12 28.14
C PRO A 173 13.47 11.89 28.99
N ALA A 174 13.58 10.72 29.64
CA ALA A 174 14.74 10.38 30.47
C ALA A 174 15.99 10.12 29.61
N GLU A 175 15.84 9.46 28.46
CA GLU A 175 16.95 9.25 27.53
C GLU A 175 17.44 10.55 26.90
N LEU A 176 16.52 11.45 26.51
CA LEU A 176 16.87 12.76 25.96
C LEU A 176 17.61 13.62 27.00
N GLN A 177 17.15 13.66 28.25
CA GLN A 177 17.87 14.33 29.33
C GLN A 177 19.26 13.71 29.60
N ALA A 178 19.39 12.39 29.48
CA ALA A 178 20.68 11.73 29.63
C ALA A 178 21.61 12.04 28.45
N LEU A 179 21.08 12.19 27.24
CA LEU A 179 21.82 12.61 26.06
C LEU A 179 22.30 14.05 26.19
N ASP A 180 21.44 14.98 26.60
CA ASP A 180 21.79 16.39 26.82
C ASP A 180 22.93 16.56 27.83
N ARG A 181 22.99 15.71 28.86
CA ARG A 181 24.10 15.71 29.83
C ARG A 181 25.42 15.16 29.28
N ARG A 182 25.36 14.31 28.25
CA ARG A 182 26.54 13.71 27.59
C ARG A 182 27.05 14.56 26.44
N LEU A 183 26.18 15.38 25.85
CA LEU A 183 26.58 16.35 24.85
C LEU A 183 27.51 17.36 25.52
N GLU A 184 28.75 17.41 25.06
CA GLU A 184 29.65 18.49 25.43
C GLU A 184 29.02 19.81 24.97
N PRO A 185 29.07 20.87 25.79
CA PRO A 185 28.56 22.17 25.39
C PRO A 185 29.24 22.57 24.08
N GLU A 186 28.43 22.96 23.10
CA GLU A 186 28.92 23.43 21.82
C GLU A 186 29.94 24.54 22.05
N VAL A 187 31.17 24.34 21.56
CA VAL A 187 32.25 25.31 21.73
C VAL A 187 31.82 26.61 21.05
N THR A 188 31.42 27.60 21.83
CA THR A 188 30.99 28.91 21.35
C THR A 188 32.15 29.62 20.65
N GLY A 189 32.07 29.68 19.32
CA GLY A 189 33.00 30.38 18.45
C GLY A 189 32.74 30.03 16.98
N PRO A 190 33.19 30.85 16.01
CA PRO A 190 33.15 30.47 14.61
C PRO A 190 34.04 29.24 14.41
N ARG A 191 33.40 28.07 14.28
CA ARG A 191 34.09 26.84 13.93
C ARG A 191 34.23 26.83 12.41
N GLU A 192 35.47 26.91 11.94
CA GLU A 192 35.76 26.65 10.54
C GLU A 192 35.36 25.20 10.23
N LEU A 193 34.56 25.02 9.17
CA LEU A 193 34.15 23.70 8.72
C LEU A 193 35.40 22.92 8.34
N ASP A 194 35.52 21.67 8.77
CA ASP A 194 36.60 20.82 8.27
C ASP A 194 36.37 20.51 6.77
N ASP A 195 37.41 20.02 6.08
CA ASP A 195 37.35 19.74 4.64
C ASP A 195 36.21 18.76 4.28
N THR A 196 35.84 17.87 5.20
CA THR A 196 34.76 16.89 4.99
C THR A 196 33.40 17.57 5.07
N GLN A 197 33.21 18.44 6.07
CA GLN A 197 32.00 19.24 6.27
C GLN A 197 31.81 20.25 5.13
N ILE A 198 32.88 20.91 4.68
CA ILE A 198 32.87 21.75 3.47
C ILE A 198 32.48 20.90 2.25
N GLY A 199 33.03 19.69 2.14
CA GLY A 199 32.66 18.73 1.11
C GLY A 199 31.16 18.42 1.10
N HIS A 200 30.57 18.13 2.26
CA HIS A 200 29.14 17.87 2.42
C HIS A 200 28.28 19.09 2.12
N LEU A 201 28.65 20.27 2.63
CA LEU A 201 27.93 21.51 2.37
C LEU A 201 27.97 21.85 0.87
N ARG A 202 29.13 21.72 0.23
CA ARG A 202 29.28 21.90 -1.22
C ARG A 202 28.42 20.92 -2.00
N TRP A 203 28.36 19.65 -1.57
CA TRP A 203 27.50 18.66 -2.21
C TRP A 203 26.02 19.00 -2.06
N LEU A 204 25.56 19.38 -0.85
CA LEU A 204 24.17 19.78 -0.59
C LEU A 204 23.78 21.03 -1.40
N LEU A 205 24.66 22.04 -1.45
CA LEU A 205 24.45 23.24 -2.26
C LEU A 205 24.45 22.90 -3.75
N ALA A 206 25.37 22.05 -4.21
CA ALA A 206 25.41 21.60 -5.60
C ALA A 206 24.17 20.76 -5.97
N LEU A 207 23.51 20.12 -5.01
CA LEU A 207 22.25 19.42 -5.21
C LEU A 207 21.06 20.40 -5.23
N GLY A 208 21.04 21.37 -4.32
CA GLY A 208 19.97 22.37 -4.21
C GLY A 208 19.98 23.45 -5.30
N LEU A 209 21.14 23.73 -5.89
CA LEU A 209 21.31 24.67 -7.00
C LEU A 209 21.16 24.01 -8.37
N ARG A 210 20.85 22.71 -8.44
CA ARG A 210 20.54 22.07 -9.73
C ARG A 210 19.26 22.67 -10.31
N PRO A 211 19.15 22.77 -11.64
CA PRO A 211 17.90 23.12 -12.29
C PRO A 211 16.77 22.22 -11.75
N VAL A 212 15.63 22.81 -11.39
CA VAL A 212 14.46 22.07 -10.87
C VAL A 212 13.97 21.02 -11.87
N ASP A 213 14.33 21.21 -13.13
CA ASP A 213 13.92 20.39 -14.27
C ASP A 213 14.91 19.25 -14.55
N SER A 214 16.08 19.19 -13.87
CA SER A 214 17.09 18.15 -14.06
C SER A 214 17.24 17.25 -12.84
N PHE A 215 17.13 15.95 -13.07
CA PHE A 215 17.28 14.90 -12.05
C PHE A 215 18.69 14.27 -12.06
N ASP A 216 19.63 14.89 -12.77
CA ASP A 216 21.02 14.44 -12.77
C ASP A 216 21.52 14.37 -11.32
N GLY A 217 22.21 13.30 -10.94
CA GLY A 217 22.73 13.10 -9.58
C GLY A 217 21.76 12.46 -8.59
N PHE A 218 20.49 12.25 -8.95
CA PHE A 218 19.60 11.36 -8.24
C PHE A 218 19.60 9.99 -8.93
N ASP A 219 20.10 8.96 -8.26
CA ASP A 219 19.97 7.60 -8.78
C ASP A 219 18.52 7.13 -8.57
N VAL A 220 17.81 6.92 -9.68
CA VAL A 220 16.42 6.41 -9.70
C VAL A 220 16.31 5.02 -9.05
N ILE A 221 17.45 4.33 -8.88
CA ILE A 221 17.55 2.93 -8.45
C ILE A 221 17.65 2.77 -6.92
N GLU A 222 18.17 3.75 -6.19
CA GLU A 222 18.45 3.64 -4.73
C GLU A 222 17.19 3.59 -3.85
N GLN A 223 16.02 4.02 -4.34
CA GLN A 223 14.82 4.12 -3.49
C GLN A 223 14.20 2.76 -3.11
N PHE A 224 14.58 1.65 -3.75
CA PHE A 224 13.97 0.32 -3.54
C PHE A 224 14.95 -0.83 -3.28
N HIS A 225 16.26 -0.58 -3.19
CA HIS A 225 17.22 -1.57 -2.70
C HIS A 225 17.45 -1.35 -1.19
N PRO A 226 16.95 -2.21 -0.28
CA PRO A 226 17.62 -2.34 0.99
C PRO A 226 19.03 -2.87 0.70
N ALA A 227 20.04 -2.26 1.30
CA ALA A 227 21.41 -2.78 1.33
C ALA A 227 21.44 -4.23 1.85
N VAL A 228 21.23 -5.20 0.96
CA VAL A 228 21.60 -6.59 1.16
C VAL A 228 23.09 -6.64 0.86
N GLY A 229 23.90 -6.43 1.89
CA GLY A 229 25.34 -6.69 1.82
C GLY A 229 26.25 -5.49 2.10
N ILE A 230 26.13 -4.89 3.29
CA ILE A 230 27.34 -4.53 4.02
C ILE A 230 27.39 -5.48 5.22
N ALA A 231 27.77 -6.71 4.92
CA ALA A 231 28.29 -7.64 5.93
C ALA A 231 29.79 -7.73 5.66
N LEU A 232 30.55 -7.03 6.52
CA LEU A 232 31.97 -7.15 6.84
C LEU A 232 32.96 -7.16 5.66
#